data_AF-A0A7Y9JE83-F1
#
_entry.id   AF-A0A7Y9JE83-F1
#
_cell.length_a   1.000
_cell.length_b   1.000
_cell.length_c   1.000
_cell.angle_alpha   90.00
_cell.angle_beta   90.00
_cell.angle_gamma   90.00
#
_symmetry.space_group_name_H-M   'P 1'
#
loop_
_entity.id
_entity.type
_entity.pdbx_description
1 polymer ?
#
loop_
_entity_poly.entity_id
_entity_poly.type
_entity_poly.pdbx_seq_one_letter_code
_entity_poly.pdbx_strand_id
1 'polypeptide(L)'
;MDDGVILVHAREEPPDRWDAAVFLAGPTPRTPGVASWRPDAHAELRARWRGGGRLVVFDPEHREDRYDDYDGQVEWEERCLHLADEVVFWVPRDLATMPAFTTNVEWGMWHDSGRVVFGAPPEAPKNGYLLHYADKSAVPTAAGLPETVAAALRRIGAGASRASGEREVPLLLWRDAAFQRWYAGQRDAGNVLLGARVVFRFGVCWGLHVRVRVTAEDRVKDNEIVIGRPDISAVVLYRPGATLDATQVVLVREFRSAGADGDVHELPGGSGPGGPAEVALAEVAEETGLVLEPARLRGHRSRQVNATLSAHRAHLFSAEVTAAELERIRGSGPHGVAAAGERTYVVVAPFGRIRREGLVDAANLGMIAEVLLETR
;
A
#
# COMPACT_ATOMS: atom_id res chain seq x y z
N MET A 1 -13.58 3.61 -34.73
CA MET A 1 -13.17 4.49 -33.62
C MET A 1 -13.15 3.57 -32.43
N ASP A 2 -11.95 3.12 -32.07
CA ASP A 2 -11.77 1.98 -31.17
C ASP A 2 -12.22 2.41 -29.77
N ASP A 3 -13.41 1.98 -29.37
CA ASP A 3 -14.04 2.35 -28.12
C ASP A 3 -13.04 2.08 -26.99
N GLY A 4 -12.74 3.10 -26.18
CA GLY A 4 -11.75 3.01 -25.10
C GLY A 4 -12.07 1.96 -24.02
N VAL A 5 -13.12 1.15 -24.19
CA VAL A 5 -13.54 0.07 -23.31
C VAL A 5 -13.49 -1.27 -24.06
N ILE A 6 -12.67 -2.21 -23.58
CA ILE A 6 -12.55 -3.56 -24.10
C ILE A 6 -13.21 -4.54 -23.14
N LEU A 7 -14.13 -5.36 -23.65
CA LEU A 7 -14.72 -6.47 -22.90
C LEU A 7 -13.85 -7.71 -23.08
N VAL A 8 -13.56 -8.39 -21.98
CA VAL A 8 -12.86 -9.67 -21.93
C VAL A 8 -13.77 -10.62 -21.17
N HIS A 9 -14.37 -11.54 -21.91
CA HIS A 9 -15.27 -12.55 -21.38
C HIS A 9 -14.49 -13.73 -20.80
N ALA A 10 -15.18 -14.55 -20.02
CA ALA A 10 -14.58 -15.75 -19.45
C ALA A 10 -13.85 -16.60 -20.49
N ARG A 11 -12.63 -17.02 -20.13
CA ARG A 11 -11.66 -17.78 -20.95
C ARG A 11 -11.02 -17.00 -22.10
N GLU A 12 -11.34 -15.72 -22.30
CA GLU A 12 -10.61 -14.87 -23.24
C GLU A 12 -9.33 -14.33 -22.60
N GLU A 13 -8.27 -14.20 -23.40
CA GLU A 13 -7.00 -13.65 -22.92
C GLU A 13 -7.06 -12.11 -22.83
N PRO A 14 -6.75 -11.51 -21.67
CA PRO A 14 -6.68 -10.07 -21.53
C PRO A 14 -5.62 -9.41 -22.45
N PRO A 15 -5.88 -8.23 -23.02
CA PRO A 15 -4.93 -7.55 -23.91
C PRO A 15 -3.64 -7.17 -23.18
N ASP A 16 -2.48 -7.30 -23.83
CA ASP A 16 -1.13 -7.10 -23.26
C ASP A 16 -0.82 -5.71 -22.64
N ARG A 17 -1.74 -4.74 -22.80
CA ARG A 17 -1.66 -3.36 -22.30
C ARG A 17 -3.05 -2.76 -22.05
N TRP A 18 -3.17 -2.01 -20.93
CA TRP A 18 -4.33 -1.16 -20.61
C TRP A 18 -3.96 -0.04 -19.63
N ASP A 19 -4.91 0.87 -19.38
CA ASP A 19 -4.78 1.97 -18.42
C ASP A 19 -5.58 1.72 -17.16
N ALA A 20 -6.70 1.02 -17.28
CA ALA A 20 -7.53 0.60 -16.17
C ALA A 20 -8.16 -0.77 -16.43
N ALA A 21 -8.49 -1.51 -15.38
CA ALA A 21 -9.24 -2.75 -15.46
C ALA A 21 -10.32 -2.84 -14.38
N VAL A 22 -11.51 -3.33 -14.72
CA VAL A 22 -12.62 -3.58 -13.79
C VAL A 22 -13.05 -5.04 -13.91
N PHE A 23 -13.32 -5.70 -12.78
CA PHE A 23 -14.00 -7.00 -12.77
C PHE A 23 -15.46 -6.86 -12.34
N LEU A 24 -16.38 -7.53 -13.05
CA LEU A 24 -17.82 -7.53 -12.77
C LEU A 24 -18.24 -8.74 -11.93
N ALA A 25 -18.10 -8.60 -10.61
CA ALA A 25 -18.49 -9.62 -9.63
C ALA A 25 -19.98 -9.50 -9.28
N GLY A 26 -20.65 -10.64 -9.16
CA GLY A 26 -22.09 -10.68 -8.89
C GLY A 26 -22.75 -11.94 -9.41
N PRO A 27 -24.03 -12.16 -9.07
CA PRO A 27 -24.74 -13.34 -9.53
C PRO A 27 -24.90 -13.35 -11.05
N THR A 28 -24.84 -14.54 -11.62
CA THR A 28 -25.22 -14.83 -13.01
C THR A 28 -26.60 -15.51 -13.01
N PRO A 29 -27.47 -15.22 -13.99
CA PRO A 29 -28.74 -15.91 -14.14
C PRO A 29 -28.60 -17.45 -14.18
N ARG A 30 -29.47 -18.17 -13.47
CA ARG A 30 -29.49 -19.65 -13.49
C ARG A 30 -30.28 -20.26 -14.65
N THR A 31 -31.10 -19.45 -15.30
CA THR A 31 -32.02 -19.89 -16.36
C THR A 31 -32.03 -18.87 -17.49
N PRO A 32 -32.15 -19.28 -18.77
CA PRO A 32 -32.12 -18.36 -19.91
C PRO A 32 -33.21 -17.27 -19.91
N GLY A 33 -34.31 -17.46 -19.18
CA GLY A 33 -35.41 -16.48 -19.11
C GLY A 33 -35.15 -15.29 -18.18
N VAL A 34 -34.01 -15.25 -17.50
CA VAL A 34 -33.63 -14.18 -16.55
C VAL A 34 -32.47 -13.41 -17.16
N ALA A 35 -32.65 -12.10 -17.36
CA ALA A 35 -31.63 -11.26 -17.97
C ALA A 35 -30.44 -11.04 -17.02
N SER A 36 -29.23 -11.02 -17.59
CA SER A 36 -28.03 -10.56 -16.88
C SER A 36 -28.05 -9.04 -16.71
N TRP A 37 -27.45 -8.57 -15.62
CA TRP A 37 -27.22 -7.15 -15.36
C TRP A 37 -25.92 -6.63 -16.00
N ARG A 38 -25.03 -7.52 -16.47
CA ARG A 38 -23.71 -7.15 -16.99
C ARG A 38 -23.76 -6.35 -18.30
N PRO A 39 -24.68 -6.60 -19.24
CA PRO A 39 -24.87 -5.72 -20.39
C PRO A 39 -25.16 -4.26 -20.01
N ASP A 40 -25.96 -4.01 -18.98
CA ASP A 40 -26.22 -2.66 -18.46
C ASP A 40 -24.97 -2.06 -17.83
N ALA A 41 -24.19 -2.87 -17.09
CA ALA A 41 -22.91 -2.43 -16.54
C ALA A 41 -21.91 -2.05 -17.64
N HIS A 42 -21.85 -2.82 -18.73
CA HIS A 42 -21.03 -2.49 -19.91
C HIS A 42 -21.45 -1.15 -20.53
N ALA A 43 -22.76 -0.91 -20.65
CA ALA A 43 -23.28 0.34 -21.17
C ALA A 43 -22.91 1.52 -20.27
N GLU A 44 -23.07 1.38 -18.94
CA GLU A 44 -22.67 2.41 -17.97
C GLU A 44 -21.16 2.69 -18.02
N LEU A 45 -20.32 1.65 -18.09
CA LEU A 45 -18.87 1.79 -18.19
C LEU A 45 -18.46 2.53 -19.47
N ARG A 46 -19.02 2.16 -20.63
CA ARG A 46 -18.79 2.88 -21.90
C ARG A 46 -19.27 4.32 -21.84
N ALA A 47 -20.47 4.53 -21.31
CA ALA A 47 -21.08 5.85 -21.23
C ALA A 47 -20.33 6.80 -20.29
N ARG A 48 -19.66 6.29 -19.26
CA ARG A 48 -19.00 7.09 -18.21
C ARG A 48 -17.48 7.08 -18.26
N TRP A 49 -16.85 6.18 -19.01
CA TRP A 49 -15.39 6.16 -19.12
C TRP A 49 -14.92 7.48 -19.76
N ARG A 50 -14.05 8.19 -19.03
CA ARG A 50 -13.44 9.45 -19.45
C ARG A 50 -11.92 9.45 -19.29
N GLY A 51 -11.33 8.30 -18.94
CA GLY A 51 -9.88 8.19 -18.94
C GLY A 51 -9.35 8.30 -20.37
N GLY A 52 -8.16 8.88 -20.52
CA GLY A 52 -7.53 9.11 -21.82
C GLY A 52 -6.96 7.85 -22.48
N GLY A 53 -7.31 6.66 -21.98
CA GLY A 53 -6.71 5.39 -22.37
C GLY A 53 -7.71 4.23 -22.33
N ARG A 54 -7.19 2.99 -22.27
CA ARG A 54 -7.99 1.77 -22.38
C ARG A 54 -8.47 1.28 -21.03
N LEU A 55 -9.78 1.11 -20.89
CA LEU A 55 -10.44 0.39 -19.81
C LEU A 55 -10.73 -1.05 -20.26
N VAL A 56 -10.22 -2.03 -19.52
CA VAL A 56 -10.56 -3.44 -19.69
C VAL A 56 -11.67 -3.80 -18.70
N VAL A 57 -12.67 -4.55 -19.17
CA VAL A 57 -13.77 -5.03 -18.34
C VAL A 57 -13.76 -6.56 -18.40
N PHE A 58 -13.47 -7.18 -17.26
CA PHE A 58 -13.55 -8.61 -17.09
C PHE A 58 -14.98 -8.99 -16.74
N ASP A 59 -15.63 -9.70 -17.67
CA ASP A 59 -16.96 -10.26 -17.52
C ASP A 59 -16.86 -11.78 -17.36
N PRO A 60 -17.24 -12.36 -16.22
CA PRO A 60 -17.22 -13.80 -16.01
C PRO A 60 -18.27 -14.57 -16.83
N GLU A 61 -19.18 -13.91 -17.55
CA GLU A 61 -20.08 -14.57 -18.50
C GLU A 61 -19.36 -14.91 -19.82
N HIS A 62 -19.71 -16.06 -20.40
CA HIS A 62 -19.19 -16.46 -21.70
C HIS A 62 -19.83 -15.65 -22.83
N ARG A 63 -19.04 -15.32 -23.85
CA ARG A 63 -19.54 -14.63 -25.05
C ARG A 63 -20.56 -15.45 -25.84
N GLU A 64 -20.42 -16.79 -25.84
CA GLU A 64 -21.24 -17.73 -26.62
C GLU A 64 -21.97 -18.78 -25.75
N ASP A 65 -22.21 -18.51 -24.46
CA ASP A 65 -22.94 -19.41 -23.54
C ASP A 65 -22.39 -20.86 -23.46
N ARG A 66 -21.07 -21.05 -23.57
CA ARG A 66 -20.43 -22.37 -23.52
C ARG A 66 -19.86 -22.69 -22.14
N TYR A 67 -20.50 -23.61 -21.44
CA TYR A 67 -20.07 -24.12 -20.14
C TYR A 67 -19.56 -25.57 -20.28
N ASP A 68 -18.28 -25.75 -20.61
CA ASP A 68 -17.68 -27.09 -20.75
C ASP A 68 -16.44 -27.33 -19.86
N ASP A 69 -15.95 -26.30 -19.17
CA ASP A 69 -14.71 -26.36 -18.39
C ASP A 69 -14.85 -25.53 -17.10
N TYR A 70 -15.25 -26.19 -16.01
CA TYR A 70 -15.48 -25.56 -14.71
C TYR A 70 -14.18 -25.06 -14.07
N ASP A 71 -13.11 -25.85 -14.14
CA ASP A 71 -11.85 -25.49 -13.49
C ASP A 71 -11.21 -24.30 -14.21
N GLY A 72 -11.22 -24.28 -15.55
CA GLY A 72 -10.74 -23.16 -16.33
C GLY A 72 -11.54 -21.87 -16.11
N GLN A 73 -12.85 -21.95 -15.81
CA GLN A 73 -13.66 -20.80 -15.41
C GLN A 73 -13.16 -20.20 -14.10
N VAL A 74 -13.00 -21.03 -13.07
CA VAL A 74 -12.58 -20.59 -11.73
C VAL A 74 -11.18 -19.97 -11.78
N GLU A 75 -10.24 -20.60 -12.50
CA GLU A 75 -8.89 -20.07 -12.67
C GLU A 75 -8.87 -18.72 -13.40
N TRP A 76 -9.72 -18.55 -14.43
CA TRP A 76 -9.83 -17.29 -15.15
C TRP A 76 -10.41 -16.18 -14.27
N GLU A 77 -11.46 -16.48 -13.50
CA GLU A 77 -12.09 -15.52 -12.58
C GLU A 77 -11.09 -15.06 -11.52
N GLU A 78 -10.39 -15.99 -10.87
CA GLU A 78 -9.36 -15.67 -9.85
C GLU A 78 -8.25 -14.80 -10.44
N ARG A 79 -7.73 -15.18 -11.62
CA ARG A 79 -6.71 -14.40 -12.33
C ARG A 79 -7.20 -12.98 -12.63
N CYS A 80 -8.40 -12.82 -13.15
CA CYS A 80 -8.93 -11.51 -13.53
C CYS A 80 -9.27 -10.63 -12.32
N LEU A 81 -9.70 -11.21 -11.19
CA LEU A 81 -9.84 -10.51 -9.91
C LEU A 81 -8.51 -9.97 -9.39
N HIS A 82 -7.40 -10.70 -9.58
CA HIS A 82 -6.07 -10.20 -9.29
C HIS A 82 -5.66 -9.03 -10.20
N LEU A 83 -5.93 -9.13 -11.51
CA LEU A 83 -5.62 -8.11 -12.51
C LEU A 83 -6.42 -6.80 -12.37
N ALA A 84 -7.63 -6.87 -11.82
CA ALA A 84 -8.54 -5.73 -11.77
C ALA A 84 -8.01 -4.59 -10.88
N ASP A 85 -8.20 -3.34 -11.32
CA ASP A 85 -7.93 -2.17 -10.48
C ASP A 85 -9.04 -1.93 -9.48
N GLU A 86 -10.28 -2.20 -9.91
CA GLU A 86 -11.49 -2.16 -9.08
C GLU A 86 -12.36 -3.39 -9.40
N VAL A 87 -13.00 -3.94 -8.37
CA VAL A 87 -13.99 -5.00 -8.50
C VAL A 87 -15.35 -4.41 -8.16
N VAL A 88 -16.24 -4.40 -9.15
CA VAL A 88 -17.62 -3.95 -9.00
C VAL A 88 -18.44 -5.16 -8.57
N PHE A 89 -18.85 -5.17 -7.30
CA PHE A 89 -19.84 -6.11 -6.79
C PHE A 89 -21.23 -5.52 -6.97
N TRP A 90 -21.99 -6.00 -7.95
CA TRP A 90 -23.42 -5.70 -8.06
C TRP A 90 -24.22 -6.95 -7.71
N VAL A 91 -25.01 -6.88 -6.63
CA VAL A 91 -25.70 -8.04 -6.06
C VAL A 91 -27.22 -7.82 -6.02
N PRO A 92 -27.90 -7.84 -7.19
CA PRO A 92 -29.36 -7.78 -7.31
C PRO A 92 -29.96 -9.14 -6.97
N ARG A 93 -29.72 -9.59 -5.74
CA ARG A 93 -29.98 -10.98 -5.32
C ARG A 93 -31.45 -11.32 -5.50
N ASP A 94 -31.69 -12.45 -6.15
CA ASP A 94 -32.98 -13.12 -6.16
C ASP A 94 -32.72 -14.59 -5.79
N LEU A 95 -33.34 -15.08 -4.73
CA LEU A 95 -33.02 -16.42 -4.22
C LEU A 95 -33.43 -17.56 -5.16
N ALA A 96 -34.39 -17.31 -6.05
CA ALA A 96 -34.83 -18.30 -7.03
C ALA A 96 -33.92 -18.29 -8.26
N THR A 97 -33.58 -17.10 -8.77
CA THR A 97 -32.98 -16.94 -10.10
C THR A 97 -31.52 -16.51 -10.11
N MET A 98 -31.08 -15.74 -9.10
CA MET A 98 -29.75 -15.13 -8.99
C MET A 98 -29.27 -15.07 -7.52
N PRO A 99 -29.06 -16.21 -6.85
CA PRO A 99 -28.87 -16.23 -5.39
C PRO A 99 -27.49 -15.80 -4.88
N ALA A 100 -26.52 -15.58 -5.79
CA ALA A 100 -25.20 -15.03 -5.48
C ALA A 100 -24.38 -15.85 -4.47
N PHE A 101 -24.41 -17.18 -4.54
CA PHE A 101 -23.71 -18.04 -3.58
C PHE A 101 -22.18 -17.96 -3.70
N THR A 102 -21.64 -18.10 -4.91
CA THR A 102 -20.20 -17.93 -5.19
C THR A 102 -19.74 -16.49 -4.90
N THR A 103 -20.58 -15.51 -5.24
CA THR A 103 -20.35 -14.09 -4.93
C THR A 103 -20.12 -13.83 -3.44
N ASN A 104 -20.74 -14.60 -2.52
CA ASN A 104 -20.48 -14.45 -1.08
C ASN A 104 -19.04 -14.84 -0.73
N VAL A 105 -18.49 -15.86 -1.40
CA VAL A 105 -17.11 -16.32 -1.21
C VAL A 105 -16.15 -15.28 -1.77
N GLU A 106 -16.38 -14.82 -3.00
CA GLU A 106 -15.60 -13.73 -3.61
C GLU A 106 -15.61 -12.47 -2.74
N TRP A 107 -16.78 -12.06 -2.24
CA TRP A 107 -16.88 -10.93 -1.31
C TRP A 107 -16.01 -11.13 -0.07
N GLY A 108 -16.07 -12.33 0.54
CA GLY A 108 -15.25 -12.69 1.69
C GLY A 108 -13.74 -12.62 1.44
N MET A 109 -13.31 -12.83 0.19
CA MET A 109 -11.89 -12.75 -0.20
C MET A 109 -11.42 -11.32 -0.52
N TRP A 110 -12.34 -10.44 -0.95
CA TRP A 110 -11.97 -9.18 -1.59
C TRP A 110 -12.45 -7.91 -0.88
N HIS A 111 -13.41 -7.98 0.06
CA HIS A 111 -14.07 -6.80 0.61
C HIS A 111 -13.10 -5.80 1.28
N ASP A 112 -11.99 -6.26 1.85
CA ASP A 112 -10.97 -5.43 2.53
C ASP A 112 -9.71 -5.19 1.70
N SER A 113 -9.68 -5.67 0.44
CA SER A 113 -8.56 -5.46 -0.48
C SER A 113 -8.28 -3.99 -0.80
N GLY A 114 -9.23 -3.11 -0.48
CA GLY A 114 -9.18 -1.70 -0.81
C GLY A 114 -9.41 -1.42 -2.29
N ARG A 115 -9.92 -2.38 -3.08
CA ARG A 115 -10.21 -2.28 -4.54
C ARG A 115 -11.65 -2.68 -4.90
N VAL A 116 -12.59 -2.55 -3.96
CA VAL A 116 -13.97 -2.97 -4.17
C VAL A 116 -14.94 -1.80 -4.08
N VAL A 117 -16.03 -1.92 -4.83
CA VAL A 117 -17.25 -1.14 -4.66
C VAL A 117 -18.42 -2.09 -4.62
N PHE A 118 -19.35 -1.88 -3.70
CA PHE A 118 -20.53 -2.72 -3.53
C PHE A 118 -21.80 -1.99 -3.97
N GLY A 119 -22.72 -2.70 -4.59
CA GLY A 119 -24.06 -2.20 -4.80
C GLY A 119 -25.09 -3.32 -4.79
N ALA A 120 -26.28 -2.96 -4.32
CA ALA A 120 -27.45 -3.81 -4.39
C ALA A 120 -28.73 -2.95 -4.34
N PRO A 121 -29.80 -3.37 -5.01
CA PRO A 121 -31.12 -2.80 -4.78
C PRO A 121 -31.50 -2.92 -3.29
N PRO A 122 -32.12 -1.89 -2.68
CA PRO A 122 -32.48 -1.91 -1.25
C PRO A 122 -33.39 -3.09 -0.86
N GLU A 123 -34.22 -3.54 -1.79
CA GLU A 123 -35.15 -4.65 -1.64
C GLU A 123 -34.50 -6.03 -1.84
N ALA A 124 -33.26 -6.08 -2.36
CA ALA A 124 -32.58 -7.35 -2.62
C ALA A 124 -32.33 -8.10 -1.30
N PRO A 125 -32.90 -9.30 -1.11
CA PRO A 125 -32.84 -10.02 0.14
C PRO A 125 -31.40 -10.45 0.49
N LYS A 126 -31.16 -10.64 1.80
CA LYS A 126 -29.97 -11.32 2.35
C LYS A 126 -28.62 -10.67 2.02
N ASN A 127 -28.58 -9.38 1.69
CA ASN A 127 -27.33 -8.63 1.54
C ASN A 127 -26.83 -7.97 2.84
N GLY A 128 -27.59 -8.02 3.94
CA GLY A 128 -27.25 -7.34 5.20
C GLY A 128 -25.87 -7.71 5.78
N TYR A 129 -25.43 -8.96 5.63
CA TYR A 129 -24.10 -9.38 6.08
C TYR A 129 -22.97 -8.78 5.21
N LEU A 130 -23.19 -8.68 3.89
CA LEU A 130 -22.23 -8.05 2.98
C LEU A 130 -22.11 -6.55 3.29
N LEU A 131 -23.25 -5.88 3.51
CA LEU A 131 -23.30 -4.47 3.88
C LEU A 131 -22.62 -4.19 5.23
N HIS A 132 -22.72 -5.08 6.21
CA HIS A 132 -22.00 -4.95 7.48
C HIS A 132 -20.48 -4.92 7.28
N TYR A 133 -19.94 -5.80 6.44
CA TYR A 133 -18.50 -5.81 6.14
C TYR A 133 -18.07 -4.67 5.22
N ALA A 134 -18.97 -4.21 4.35
CA ALA A 134 -18.75 -3.00 3.55
C ALA A 134 -18.53 -1.79 4.48
N ASP A 135 -19.41 -1.59 5.47
CA ASP A 135 -19.27 -0.53 6.48
C ASP A 135 -17.97 -0.68 7.28
N LYS A 136 -17.72 -1.88 7.84
CA LYS A 136 -16.50 -2.18 8.62
C LYS A 136 -15.20 -1.88 7.85
N SER A 137 -15.18 -2.12 6.54
CA SER A 137 -13.99 -1.95 5.69
C SER A 137 -14.02 -0.63 4.90
N ALA A 138 -14.98 0.26 5.19
CA ALA A 138 -15.21 1.52 4.48
C ALA A 138 -15.33 1.36 2.95
N VAL A 139 -15.96 0.28 2.50
CA VAL A 139 -16.26 0.03 1.08
C VAL A 139 -17.37 0.98 0.63
N PRO A 140 -17.19 1.73 -0.48
CA PRO A 140 -18.28 2.52 -1.05
C PRO A 140 -19.46 1.63 -1.45
N THR A 141 -20.66 2.00 -0.98
CA THR A 141 -21.92 1.30 -1.30
C THR A 141 -22.86 2.18 -2.12
N ALA A 142 -23.64 1.57 -3.02
CA ALA A 142 -24.72 2.26 -3.71
C ALA A 142 -25.97 1.38 -3.90
N ALA A 143 -27.13 2.01 -4.05
CA ALA A 143 -28.41 1.33 -4.23
C ALA A 143 -28.72 0.96 -5.68
N GLY A 144 -27.99 1.54 -6.65
CA GLY A 144 -28.21 1.36 -8.08
C GLY A 144 -26.92 1.05 -8.82
N LEU A 145 -27.02 0.23 -9.87
CA LEU A 145 -25.89 -0.15 -10.72
C LEU A 145 -25.16 1.06 -11.32
N PRO A 146 -25.84 2.11 -11.85
CA PRO A 146 -25.15 3.27 -12.40
C PRO A 146 -24.28 4.00 -11.37
N GLU A 147 -24.76 4.11 -10.12
CA GLU A 147 -24.03 4.72 -9.02
C GLU A 147 -22.84 3.85 -8.56
N THR A 148 -23.00 2.52 -8.53
CA THR A 148 -21.92 1.57 -8.25
C THR A 148 -20.80 1.68 -9.27
N VAL A 149 -21.14 1.68 -10.57
CA VAL A 149 -20.16 1.87 -11.66
C VAL A 149 -19.48 3.23 -11.55
N ALA A 150 -20.24 4.29 -11.26
CA ALA A 150 -19.68 5.63 -11.10
C ALA A 150 -18.69 5.72 -9.93
N ALA A 151 -18.95 5.03 -8.81
CA ALA A 151 -18.03 4.99 -7.68
C ALA A 151 -16.71 4.27 -8.03
N ALA A 152 -16.76 3.15 -8.77
CA ALA A 152 -15.56 2.46 -9.23
C ALA A 152 -14.74 3.34 -10.20
N LEU A 153 -15.38 3.96 -11.20
CA LEU A 153 -14.70 4.84 -12.15
C LEU A 153 -14.10 6.08 -11.48
N ARG A 154 -14.72 6.61 -10.43
CA ARG A 154 -14.17 7.75 -9.66
C ARG A 154 -12.87 7.38 -8.94
N ARG A 155 -12.78 6.15 -8.41
CA ARG A 155 -11.58 5.63 -7.76
C ARG A 155 -10.47 5.32 -8.77
N ILE A 156 -10.84 4.79 -9.94
CA ILE A 156 -9.92 4.61 -11.08
C ILE A 156 -9.38 5.96 -11.55
N GLY A 157 -10.22 6.99 -11.65
CA GLY A 157 -9.83 8.30 -12.16
C GLY A 157 -9.37 8.21 -13.63
N ALA A 158 -8.21 8.79 -13.94
CA ALA A 158 -7.67 8.81 -15.31
C ALA A 158 -7.07 7.47 -15.78
N GLY A 159 -6.95 6.47 -14.90
CA GLY A 159 -6.14 5.27 -15.14
C GLY A 159 -4.63 5.54 -15.05
N ALA A 160 -3.84 4.57 -15.51
CA ALA A 160 -2.40 4.69 -15.79
C ALA A 160 -1.95 3.54 -16.69
N SER A 161 -1.37 3.88 -17.86
CA SER A 161 -0.87 2.90 -18.84
C SER A 161 0.13 1.93 -18.22
N ARG A 162 -0.16 0.64 -18.33
CA ARG A 162 0.67 -0.49 -17.87
C ARG A 162 0.67 -1.59 -18.92
N ALA A 163 1.81 -2.26 -19.11
CA ALA A 163 1.96 -3.37 -20.06
C ALA A 163 2.61 -4.59 -19.42
N SER A 164 2.42 -5.77 -20.01
CA SER A 164 3.05 -7.01 -19.58
C SER A 164 2.84 -7.27 -18.08
N GLY A 165 3.89 -7.47 -17.27
CA GLY A 165 3.79 -7.73 -15.84
C GLY A 165 3.34 -6.53 -14.99
N GLU A 166 3.47 -5.29 -15.49
CA GLU A 166 3.02 -4.09 -14.76
C GLU A 166 1.50 -4.08 -14.56
N ARG A 167 0.78 -4.73 -15.46
CA ARG A 167 -0.68 -4.87 -15.42
C ARG A 167 -1.20 -5.64 -14.22
N GLU A 168 -0.36 -6.49 -13.63
CA GLU A 168 -0.70 -7.26 -12.43
C GLU A 168 -0.53 -6.42 -11.15
N VAL A 169 -0.03 -5.18 -11.25
CA VAL A 169 0.02 -4.21 -10.16
C VAL A 169 -1.21 -3.30 -10.26
N PRO A 170 -2.19 -3.39 -9.35
CA PRO A 170 -3.40 -2.57 -9.41
C PRO A 170 -3.08 -1.09 -9.22
N LEU A 171 -3.90 -0.20 -9.78
CA LEU A 171 -3.70 1.27 -9.75
C LEU A 171 -3.47 1.80 -8.33
N LEU A 172 -4.17 1.19 -7.38
CA LEU A 172 -4.05 1.47 -5.96
C LEU A 172 -2.60 1.38 -5.45
N LEU A 173 -1.85 0.38 -5.90
CA LEU A 173 -0.44 0.19 -5.57
C LEU A 173 0.49 0.84 -6.61
N TRP A 174 0.09 0.85 -7.87
CA TRP A 174 0.83 1.53 -8.94
C TRP A 174 1.06 3.01 -8.62
N ARG A 175 0.10 3.68 -7.96
CA ARG A 175 0.23 5.09 -7.55
C ARG A 175 1.00 5.28 -6.24
N ASP A 176 1.32 4.21 -5.54
CA ASP A 176 2.05 4.28 -4.28
C ASP A 176 3.50 4.73 -4.52
N ALA A 177 3.94 5.70 -3.72
CA ALA A 177 5.25 6.30 -3.90
C ALA A 177 6.39 5.32 -3.57
N ALA A 178 6.20 4.43 -2.59
CA ALA A 178 7.21 3.43 -2.24
C ALA A 178 7.31 2.37 -3.34
N PHE A 179 6.18 1.95 -3.92
CA PHE A 179 6.18 1.08 -5.09
C PHE A 179 6.90 1.71 -6.27
N GLN A 180 6.55 2.95 -6.64
CA GLN A 180 7.17 3.63 -7.79
C GLN A 180 8.67 3.82 -7.62
N ARG A 181 9.16 4.14 -6.42
CA ARG A 181 10.60 4.22 -6.13
C ARG A 181 11.28 2.86 -6.28
N TRP A 182 10.73 1.80 -5.69
CA TRP A 182 11.29 0.46 -5.82
C TRP A 182 11.31 0.02 -7.28
N TYR A 183 10.22 0.24 -8.01
CA TYR A 183 10.09 -0.18 -9.40
C TYR A 183 11.04 0.60 -10.31
N ALA A 184 11.20 1.90 -10.11
CA ALA A 184 12.21 2.71 -10.80
C ALA A 184 13.62 2.13 -10.56
N GLY A 185 13.97 1.78 -9.31
CA GLY A 185 15.25 1.15 -9.00
C GLY A 185 15.46 -0.20 -9.70
N GLN A 186 14.42 -1.03 -9.85
CA GLN A 186 14.50 -2.26 -10.63
C GLN A 186 14.78 -1.99 -12.11
N ARG A 187 14.07 -1.00 -12.69
CA ARG A 187 14.27 -0.61 -14.09
C ARG A 187 15.66 -0.02 -14.34
N ASP A 188 16.15 0.80 -13.42
CA ASP A 188 17.48 1.40 -13.50
C ASP A 188 18.59 0.34 -13.42
N ALA A 189 18.35 -0.75 -12.67
CA ALA A 189 19.21 -1.93 -12.65
C ALA A 189 19.08 -2.82 -13.91
N GLY A 190 18.21 -2.45 -14.85
CA GLY A 190 17.94 -3.20 -16.07
C GLY A 190 17.01 -4.40 -15.88
N ASN A 191 16.39 -4.57 -14.72
CA ASN A 191 15.47 -5.67 -14.43
C ASN A 191 14.07 -5.40 -15.02
N VAL A 192 13.32 -6.47 -15.27
CA VAL A 192 11.96 -6.39 -15.84
C VAL A 192 10.95 -7.05 -14.92
N LEU A 193 9.87 -6.34 -14.60
CA LEU A 193 8.73 -6.92 -13.88
C LEU A 193 7.90 -7.80 -14.84
N LEU A 194 7.89 -9.10 -14.57
CA LEU A 194 7.17 -10.10 -15.36
C LEU A 194 5.80 -10.46 -14.79
N GLY A 195 5.52 -10.11 -13.54
CA GLY A 195 4.25 -10.37 -12.87
C GLY A 195 4.28 -9.93 -11.41
N ALA A 196 3.10 -9.77 -10.82
CA ALA A 196 2.93 -9.32 -9.46
C ALA A 196 1.59 -9.77 -8.88
N ARG A 197 1.55 -10.01 -7.57
CA ARG A 197 0.30 -10.32 -6.87
C ARG A 197 0.29 -9.66 -5.50
N VAL A 198 -0.74 -8.86 -5.22
CA VAL A 198 -0.94 -8.28 -3.89
C VAL A 198 -1.23 -9.41 -2.90
N VAL A 199 -0.38 -9.54 -1.88
CA VAL A 199 -0.50 -10.58 -0.85
C VAL A 199 -1.29 -10.06 0.34
N PHE A 200 -1.03 -8.82 0.75
CA PHE A 200 -1.79 -8.16 1.81
C PHE A 200 -1.72 -6.64 1.66
N ARG A 201 -2.67 -5.98 2.30
CA ARG A 201 -2.61 -4.55 2.60
C ARG A 201 -3.12 -4.32 4.01
N PHE A 202 -2.41 -3.50 4.77
CA PHE A 202 -2.84 -3.09 6.10
C PHE A 202 -2.44 -1.63 6.34
N GLY A 203 -3.43 -0.73 6.34
CA GLY A 203 -3.19 0.71 6.39
C GLY A 203 -2.32 1.18 5.20
N VAL A 204 -1.16 1.75 5.54
CA VAL A 204 -0.14 2.24 4.58
C VAL A 204 0.87 1.17 4.17
N CYS A 205 0.83 -0.01 4.79
CA CYS A 205 1.71 -1.12 4.48
C CYS A 205 1.09 -2.05 3.45
N TRP A 206 1.91 -2.60 2.56
CA TRP A 206 1.51 -3.56 1.55
C TRP A 206 2.58 -4.62 1.33
N GLY A 207 2.15 -5.81 0.92
CA GLY A 207 3.01 -6.90 0.47
C GLY A 207 2.69 -7.27 -0.97
N LEU A 208 3.72 -7.30 -1.81
CA LEU A 208 3.62 -7.65 -3.23
C LEU A 208 4.53 -8.83 -3.52
N HIS A 209 3.94 -9.99 -3.86
CA HIS A 209 4.70 -11.08 -4.47
C HIS A 209 5.06 -10.65 -5.89
N VAL A 210 6.31 -10.83 -6.29
CA VAL A 210 6.82 -10.33 -7.58
C VAL A 210 7.55 -11.41 -8.34
N ARG A 211 7.41 -11.38 -9.67
CA ARG A 211 8.21 -12.14 -10.60
C ARG A 211 9.07 -11.17 -11.40
N VAL A 212 10.38 -11.19 -11.18
CA VAL A 212 11.33 -10.25 -11.78
C VAL A 212 12.35 -11.00 -12.63
N ARG A 213 12.52 -10.59 -13.89
CA ARG A 213 13.69 -10.98 -14.70
C ARG A 213 14.87 -10.16 -14.22
N VAL A 214 15.86 -10.84 -13.65
CA VAL A 214 17.15 -10.25 -13.32
C VAL A 214 18.02 -10.33 -14.56
N THR A 215 18.02 -9.27 -15.36
CA THR A 215 18.57 -9.27 -16.71
C THR A 215 20.07 -9.58 -16.73
N ALA A 216 20.81 -9.01 -15.77
CA ALA A 216 22.25 -9.23 -15.65
C ALA A 216 22.63 -10.69 -15.33
N GLU A 217 21.70 -11.47 -14.76
CA GLU A 217 21.91 -12.86 -14.34
C GLU A 217 21.18 -13.87 -15.25
N ASP A 218 20.46 -13.40 -16.27
CA ASP A 218 19.55 -14.17 -17.13
C ASP A 218 18.69 -15.20 -16.37
N ARG A 219 18.08 -14.77 -15.26
CA ARG A 219 17.16 -15.63 -14.49
C ARG A 219 15.93 -14.90 -14.04
N VAL A 220 14.90 -15.67 -13.70
CA VAL A 220 13.68 -15.16 -13.08
C VAL A 220 13.75 -15.40 -11.58
N LYS A 221 13.37 -14.39 -10.81
CA LYS A 221 13.16 -14.47 -9.36
C LYS A 221 11.67 -14.35 -9.09
N ASP A 222 11.07 -15.36 -8.48
CA ASP A 222 9.62 -15.50 -8.29
C ASP A 222 9.25 -16.02 -6.90
N ASN A 223 10.19 -15.98 -5.95
CA ASN A 223 10.06 -16.57 -4.62
C ASN A 223 10.12 -15.53 -3.49
N GLU A 224 9.87 -14.26 -3.80
CA GLU A 224 9.98 -13.16 -2.84
C GLU A 224 8.74 -12.29 -2.78
N ILE A 225 8.56 -11.67 -1.61
CA ILE A 225 7.58 -10.61 -1.37
C ILE A 225 8.37 -9.34 -1.09
N VAL A 226 7.96 -8.25 -1.75
CA VAL A 226 8.40 -6.90 -1.43
C VAL A 226 7.40 -6.29 -0.47
N ILE A 227 7.87 -5.83 0.69
CA ILE A 227 7.04 -5.09 1.65
C ILE A 227 7.29 -3.59 1.47
N GLY A 228 6.23 -2.83 1.22
CA GLY A 228 6.30 -1.37 1.17
C GLY A 228 5.53 -0.70 2.30
N ARG A 229 6.02 0.49 2.65
CA ARG A 229 5.42 1.47 3.55
C ARG A 229 5.99 2.86 3.19
N PRO A 230 5.42 3.97 3.70
CA PRO A 230 6.02 5.28 3.55
C PRO A 230 7.48 5.32 4.03
N ASP A 231 8.30 6.13 3.37
CA ASP A 231 9.65 6.42 3.86
C ASP A 231 9.56 7.18 5.18
N ILE A 232 10.60 7.09 5.99
CA ILE A 232 10.72 7.83 7.25
C ILE A 232 11.78 8.92 7.14
N SER A 233 11.65 9.94 7.97
CA SER A 233 12.72 10.88 8.26
C SER A 233 13.23 10.59 9.66
N ALA A 234 14.54 10.38 9.81
CA ALA A 234 15.18 10.04 11.08
C ALA A 234 16.24 11.08 11.43
N VAL A 235 16.27 11.54 12.68
CA VAL A 235 17.12 12.66 13.10
C VAL A 235 18.10 12.25 14.19
N VAL A 236 19.39 12.30 13.88
CA VAL A 236 20.44 12.18 14.89
C VAL A 236 20.61 13.52 15.60
N LEU A 237 19.95 13.66 16.75
CA LEU A 237 20.20 14.75 17.68
C LEU A 237 21.39 14.38 18.56
N TYR A 238 22.46 15.18 18.50
CA TYR A 238 23.70 14.83 19.21
C TYR A 238 24.35 16.04 19.86
N ARG A 239 25.13 15.79 20.92
CA ARG A 239 26.04 16.78 21.50
C ARG A 239 27.45 16.19 21.54
N PRO A 240 28.42 16.78 20.83
CA PRO A 240 29.80 16.31 20.83
C PRO A 240 30.37 16.11 22.23
N GLY A 241 31.04 14.98 22.43
CA GLY A 241 31.87 14.70 23.60
C GLY A 241 33.37 14.82 23.27
N ALA A 242 34.22 14.70 24.29
CA ALA A 242 35.69 14.69 24.09
C ALA A 242 36.16 13.51 23.22
N THR A 243 35.37 12.44 23.16
CA THR A 243 35.57 11.28 22.29
C THR A 243 34.25 10.92 21.61
N LEU A 244 34.31 10.09 20.55
CA LEU A 244 33.11 9.59 19.86
C LEU A 244 32.18 8.87 20.85
N ASP A 245 32.75 8.03 21.71
CA ASP A 245 32.04 7.30 22.75
C ASP A 245 31.36 8.22 23.76
N ALA A 246 31.93 9.40 24.01
CA ALA A 246 31.40 10.39 24.94
C ALA A 246 30.33 11.31 24.30
N THR A 247 30.17 11.29 22.98
CA THR A 247 29.12 12.05 22.28
C THR A 247 27.75 11.56 22.76
N GLN A 248 26.94 12.50 23.26
CA GLN A 248 25.58 12.23 23.69
C GLN A 248 24.67 12.18 22.45
N VAL A 249 23.79 11.19 22.40
CA VAL A 249 22.76 11.06 21.35
C VAL A 249 21.40 11.01 22.04
N VAL A 250 20.44 11.73 21.48
CA VAL A 250 19.04 11.68 21.92
C VAL A 250 18.35 10.57 21.14
N LEU A 251 17.72 9.67 21.88
CA LEU A 251 16.87 8.60 21.40
C LEU A 251 15.45 8.81 21.92
N VAL A 252 14.51 8.16 21.28
CA VAL A 252 13.13 8.01 21.73
C VAL A 252 12.89 6.56 22.06
N ARG A 253 12.27 6.30 23.22
CA ARG A 253 11.79 4.99 23.60
C ARG A 253 10.27 4.93 23.45
N GLU A 254 9.78 3.90 22.79
CA GLU A 254 8.35 3.64 22.60
C GLU A 254 8.08 2.13 22.65
N PHE A 255 6.84 1.77 23.01
CA PHE A 255 6.37 0.41 22.80
C PHE A 255 6.14 0.14 21.31
N ARG A 256 6.80 -0.88 20.76
CA ARG A 256 6.51 -1.40 19.42
C ARG A 256 6.31 -2.91 19.52
N SER A 257 5.21 -3.41 18.96
CA SER A 257 4.86 -4.85 19.03
C SER A 257 5.90 -5.78 18.37
N ALA A 258 6.78 -5.24 17.53
CA ALA A 258 7.88 -6.00 16.92
C ALA A 258 9.15 -6.04 17.79
N GLY A 259 9.26 -5.17 18.81
CA GLY A 259 10.40 -5.14 19.73
C GLY A 259 10.40 -6.38 20.62
N ALA A 260 11.56 -7.02 20.76
CA ALA A 260 11.70 -8.30 21.49
C ALA A 260 11.17 -8.23 22.93
N ASP A 261 11.40 -7.10 23.61
CA ASP A 261 10.95 -6.84 24.98
C ASP A 261 9.85 -5.74 25.03
N GLY A 262 9.22 -5.45 23.89
CA GLY A 262 8.18 -4.44 23.74
C GLY A 262 8.69 -3.00 23.64
N ASP A 263 9.74 -2.62 24.37
CA ASP A 263 10.36 -1.30 24.27
C ASP A 263 11.45 -1.26 23.20
N VAL A 264 11.35 -0.35 22.23
CA VAL A 264 12.43 -0.05 21.27
C VAL A 264 13.03 1.31 21.58
N HIS A 265 14.33 1.49 21.32
CA HIS A 265 14.96 2.80 21.29
C HIS A 265 15.37 3.13 19.86
N GLU A 266 14.90 4.27 19.36
CA GLU A 266 15.10 4.69 17.98
C GLU A 266 15.53 6.17 17.95
N LEU A 267 16.02 6.62 16.80
CA LEU A 267 16.15 8.05 16.54
C LEU A 267 14.77 8.70 16.48
N PRO A 268 14.61 9.95 16.95
CA PRO A 268 13.39 10.70 16.69
C PRO A 268 13.09 10.71 15.18
N GLY A 269 11.87 10.37 14.81
CA GLY A 269 11.52 10.23 13.40
C GLY A 269 10.29 9.40 13.10
N GLY A 270 9.74 9.64 11.92
CA GLY A 270 8.52 9.00 11.47
C GLY A 270 8.23 9.32 10.00
N SER A 271 6.99 9.08 9.59
CA SER A 271 6.55 9.30 8.21
C SER A 271 5.38 10.27 8.19
N GLY A 272 5.41 11.23 7.28
CA GLY A 272 4.35 12.22 7.14
C GLY A 272 4.14 12.68 5.68
N PRO A 273 3.11 13.49 5.42
CA PRO A 273 2.75 13.94 4.07
C PRO A 273 3.66 15.04 3.50
N GLY A 274 4.50 15.68 4.34
CA GLY A 274 5.40 16.78 3.96
C GLY A 274 6.71 16.32 3.34
N GLY A 275 7.58 17.30 3.00
CA GLY A 275 8.93 17.00 2.56
C GLY A 275 9.77 16.35 3.69
N PRO A 276 10.79 15.53 3.40
CA PRO A 276 11.53 14.82 4.44
C PRO A 276 12.12 15.71 5.54
N ALA A 277 12.60 16.92 5.21
CA ALA A 277 13.11 17.86 6.21
C ALA A 277 12.00 18.46 7.09
N GLU A 278 10.81 18.69 6.54
CA GLU A 278 9.64 19.19 7.28
C GLU A 278 9.14 18.12 8.25
N VAL A 279 9.06 16.88 7.77
CA VAL A 279 8.71 15.71 8.61
C VAL A 279 9.73 15.55 9.72
N ALA A 280 11.04 15.58 9.42
CA ALA A 280 12.09 15.50 10.44
C ALA A 280 11.93 16.53 11.57
N LEU A 281 11.61 17.78 11.25
CA LEU A 281 11.40 18.84 12.25
C LEU A 281 10.13 18.59 13.08
N ALA A 282 9.04 18.17 12.42
CA ALA A 282 7.78 17.88 13.07
C ALA A 282 7.92 16.71 14.06
N GLU A 283 8.54 15.61 13.64
CA GLU A 283 8.77 14.41 14.46
C GLU A 283 9.67 14.72 15.66
N VAL A 284 10.75 15.50 15.47
CA VAL A 284 11.59 15.93 16.61
C VAL A 284 10.79 16.72 17.63
N ALA A 285 9.95 17.66 17.17
CA ALA A 285 9.11 18.45 18.08
C ALA A 285 8.06 17.58 18.79
N GLU A 286 7.44 16.66 18.07
CA GLU A 286 6.38 15.79 18.57
C GLU A 286 6.88 14.74 19.56
N GLU A 287 8.04 14.12 19.32
CA GLU A 287 8.52 12.99 20.12
C GLU A 287 9.47 13.39 21.25
N THR A 288 10.05 14.60 21.18
CA THR A 288 11.02 15.07 22.18
C THR A 288 10.63 16.38 22.87
N GLY A 289 9.64 17.10 22.33
CA GLY A 289 9.28 18.45 22.77
C GLY A 289 10.30 19.53 22.37
N LEU A 290 11.35 19.17 21.62
CA LEU A 290 12.36 20.11 21.15
C LEU A 290 11.95 20.72 19.80
N VAL A 291 11.78 22.04 19.76
CA VAL A 291 11.58 22.76 18.49
C VAL A 291 12.95 23.20 17.96
N LEU A 292 13.29 22.74 16.75
CA LEU A 292 14.53 23.11 16.07
C LEU A 292 14.27 24.19 15.02
N GLU A 293 15.19 25.14 14.92
CA GLU A 293 15.26 26.06 13.77
C GLU A 293 15.64 25.27 12.50
N PRO A 294 14.93 25.44 11.37
CA PRO A 294 15.20 24.69 10.13
C PRO A 294 16.66 24.75 9.66
N ALA A 295 17.33 25.89 9.88
CA ALA A 295 18.72 26.09 9.49
C ALA A 295 19.73 25.20 10.25
N ARG A 296 19.33 24.60 11.37
CA ARG A 296 20.17 23.66 12.14
C ARG A 296 20.10 22.23 11.61
N LEU A 297 19.10 21.92 10.80
CA LEU A 297 18.90 20.58 10.28
C LEU A 297 19.85 20.33 9.10
N ARG A 298 20.76 19.39 9.26
CA ARG A 298 21.68 18.96 8.21
C ARG A 298 21.16 17.68 7.56
N GLY A 299 20.98 17.69 6.24
CA GLY A 299 20.63 16.50 5.46
C GLY A 299 21.85 15.61 5.20
N HIS A 300 21.62 14.30 5.30
CA HIS A 300 22.56 13.24 4.93
C HIS A 300 21.96 12.37 3.83
N ARG A 301 22.58 11.21 3.55
CA ARG A 301 22.09 10.30 2.49
C ARG A 301 20.87 9.53 2.97
N SER A 302 19.91 9.35 2.07
CA SER A 302 18.81 8.42 2.30
C SER A 302 19.21 7.00 1.92
N ARG A 303 18.83 5.99 2.71
CA ARG A 303 19.14 4.57 2.47
C ARG A 303 17.94 3.67 2.77
N GLN A 304 17.88 2.49 2.17
CA GLN A 304 16.95 1.45 2.61
C GLN A 304 17.34 0.96 4.01
N VAL A 305 16.33 0.79 4.87
CA VAL A 305 16.52 0.36 6.26
C VAL A 305 16.83 -1.14 6.35
N ASN A 306 16.08 -1.96 5.59
CA ASN A 306 16.28 -3.40 5.50
C ASN A 306 15.99 -3.87 4.07
N ALA A 307 17.02 -3.85 3.21
CA ALA A 307 16.87 -4.03 1.77
C ALA A 307 16.37 -5.42 1.33
N THR A 308 16.51 -6.45 2.18
CA THR A 308 16.04 -7.82 1.89
C THR A 308 14.59 -8.05 2.28
N LEU A 309 13.95 -7.11 2.97
CA LEU A 309 12.57 -7.23 3.44
C LEU A 309 11.67 -6.10 2.94
N SER A 310 12.15 -4.85 3.01
CA SER A 310 11.31 -3.69 2.71
C SER A 310 11.94 -2.68 1.75
N ALA A 311 11.06 -2.12 0.91
CA ALA A 311 11.39 -1.09 -0.07
C ALA A 311 11.58 0.32 0.55
N HIS A 312 11.08 0.56 1.76
CA HIS A 312 11.10 1.89 2.35
C HIS A 312 12.52 2.35 2.73
N ARG A 313 12.70 3.67 2.75
CA ARG A 313 13.97 4.33 3.07
C ARG A 313 13.86 5.18 4.32
N ALA A 314 15.00 5.40 4.96
CA ALA A 314 15.20 6.46 5.93
C ALA A 314 15.91 7.64 5.25
N HIS A 315 15.32 8.83 5.35
CA HIS A 315 15.93 10.11 5.02
C HIS A 315 16.63 10.61 6.29
N LEU A 316 17.96 10.58 6.30
CA LEU A 316 18.75 10.83 7.50
C LEU A 316 19.07 12.32 7.65
N PHE A 317 18.84 12.85 8.83
CA PHE A 317 19.18 14.21 9.22
C PHE A 317 20.00 14.21 10.51
N SER A 318 20.65 15.32 10.80
CA SER A 318 21.26 15.57 12.10
C SER A 318 21.11 17.01 12.54
N ALA A 319 21.16 17.22 13.85
CA ALA A 319 21.30 18.54 14.44
C ALA A 319 22.09 18.44 15.74
N GLU A 320 23.04 19.35 15.94
CA GLU A 320 23.73 19.48 17.22
C GLU A 320 22.78 20.12 18.25
N VAL A 321 22.69 19.54 19.45
CA VAL A 321 21.89 20.04 20.56
C VAL A 321 22.77 20.60 21.67
N THR A 322 22.31 21.69 22.27
CA THR A 322 23.01 22.36 23.37
C THR A 322 22.84 21.59 24.68
N ALA A 323 23.71 21.87 25.66
CA ALA A 323 23.56 21.31 27.01
C ALA A 323 22.22 21.70 27.64
N ALA A 324 21.76 22.93 27.45
CA ALA A 324 20.49 23.42 27.98
C ALA A 324 19.28 22.71 27.34
N GLU A 325 19.34 22.41 26.04
CA GLU A 325 18.30 21.63 25.36
C GLU A 325 18.27 20.19 25.88
N LEU A 326 19.44 19.54 26.05
CA LEU A 326 19.51 18.19 26.63
C LEU A 326 18.90 18.11 28.03
N GLU A 327 19.20 19.08 28.90
CA GLU A 327 18.62 19.11 30.25
C GLU A 327 17.11 19.31 30.21
N ARG A 328 16.60 20.14 29.29
CA ARG A 328 15.17 20.37 29.12
C ARG A 328 14.42 19.09 28.73
N ILE A 329 14.98 18.31 27.83
CA ILE A 329 14.31 17.11 27.30
C ILE A 329 14.47 15.88 28.21
N ARG A 330 15.56 15.74 28.97
CA ARG A 330 15.81 14.59 29.89
C ARG A 330 14.77 14.41 31.01
N GLY A 331 14.00 15.45 31.33
CA GLY A 331 12.93 15.42 32.32
C GLY A 331 11.56 15.79 31.75
N SER A 332 11.46 15.91 30.43
CA SER A 332 10.18 16.09 29.77
C SER A 332 9.40 14.77 29.88
N GLY A 333 8.12 14.85 30.27
CA GLY A 333 7.26 13.67 30.41
C GLY A 333 7.05 12.93 29.07
N PRO A 334 6.07 12.01 28.98
CA PRO A 334 5.78 11.37 27.71
C PRO A 334 5.35 12.41 26.66
N HIS A 335 5.77 12.21 25.41
CA HIS A 335 5.32 12.94 24.24
C HIS A 335 4.58 12.03 23.25
N GLY A 336 4.38 12.49 22.01
CA GLY A 336 3.62 11.78 20.97
C GLY A 336 2.12 12.09 20.99
N VAL A 337 1.40 11.56 19.99
CA VAL A 337 -0.06 11.76 19.88
C VAL A 337 -0.80 10.68 20.65
N ALA A 338 -1.11 10.96 21.92
CA ALA A 338 -1.82 10.00 22.79
C ALA A 338 -3.16 9.50 22.22
N ALA A 339 -3.86 10.33 21.43
CA ALA A 339 -5.10 9.95 20.75
C ALA A 339 -4.89 8.91 19.63
N ALA A 340 -3.69 8.85 19.07
CA ALA A 340 -3.25 7.85 18.09
C ALA A 340 -2.61 6.61 18.77
N GLY A 341 -2.58 6.57 20.11
CA GLY A 341 -1.95 5.50 20.88
C GLY A 341 -0.43 5.63 21.03
N GLU A 342 0.17 6.70 20.50
CA GLU A 342 1.60 6.94 20.49
C GLU A 342 2.06 7.61 21.79
N ARG A 343 3.12 7.05 22.38
CA ARG A 343 3.71 7.53 23.64
C ARG A 343 5.21 7.33 23.65
N THR A 344 5.93 8.44 23.51
CA THR A 344 7.39 8.46 23.37
C THR A 344 8.06 9.00 24.63
N TYR A 345 9.21 8.44 24.98
CA TYR A 345 10.01 8.84 26.14
C TYR A 345 11.43 9.16 25.70
N VAL A 346 11.90 10.38 26.00
CA VAL A 346 13.25 10.79 25.64
C VAL A 346 14.30 10.03 26.45
N VAL A 347 15.28 9.45 25.77
CA VAL A 347 16.44 8.78 26.37
C VAL A 347 17.70 9.40 25.80
N VAL A 348 18.52 10.02 26.65
CA VAL A 348 19.83 10.55 26.23
C VAL A 348 20.93 9.61 26.69
N ALA A 349 21.71 9.08 25.74
CA ALA A 349 22.77 8.12 26.02
C ALA A 349 24.08 8.48 25.29
N PRO A 350 25.25 8.24 25.92
CA PRO A 350 26.52 8.34 25.21
C PRO A 350 26.62 7.24 24.15
N PHE A 351 27.19 7.55 22.98
CA PHE A 351 27.31 6.61 21.87
C PHE A 351 28.04 5.31 22.24
N GLY A 352 29.03 5.39 23.14
CA GLY A 352 29.72 4.21 23.66
C GLY A 352 28.78 3.26 24.42
N ARG A 353 27.78 3.79 25.12
CA ARG A 353 26.73 3.00 25.79
C ARG A 353 25.80 2.36 24.78
N ILE A 354 25.31 3.14 23.81
CA ILE A 354 24.44 2.66 22.72
C ILE A 354 25.03 1.42 22.06
N ARG A 355 26.33 1.47 21.74
CA ARG A 355 27.07 0.35 21.14
C ARG A 355 27.26 -0.85 22.07
N ARG A 356 27.70 -0.62 23.30
CA ARG A 356 28.06 -1.71 24.23
C ARG A 356 26.85 -2.45 24.79
N GLU A 357 25.76 -1.73 25.02
CA GLU A 357 24.52 -2.29 25.59
C GLU A 357 23.51 -2.69 24.52
N GLY A 358 23.77 -2.40 23.24
CA GLY A 358 22.86 -2.75 22.14
C GLY A 358 21.49 -2.07 22.25
N LEU A 359 21.48 -0.78 22.62
CA LEU A 359 20.23 -0.07 22.95
C LEU A 359 19.28 0.09 21.75
N VAL A 360 19.84 0.19 20.55
CA VAL A 360 19.13 0.45 19.31
C VAL A 360 19.35 -0.71 18.33
N ASP A 361 18.48 -0.85 17.34
CA ASP A 361 18.67 -1.83 16.28
C ASP A 361 19.87 -1.51 15.36
N ALA A 362 20.19 -2.45 14.46
CA ALA A 362 21.33 -2.30 13.55
C ALA A 362 21.18 -1.10 12.60
N ALA A 363 19.95 -0.76 12.20
CA ALA A 363 19.71 0.35 11.28
C ALA A 363 19.94 1.70 11.96
N ASN A 364 19.39 1.90 13.16
CA ASN A 364 19.60 3.08 13.98
C ASN A 364 21.07 3.23 14.38
N LEU A 365 21.73 2.14 14.77
CA LEU A 365 23.17 2.17 15.05
C LEU A 365 23.98 2.64 13.84
N GLY A 366 23.65 2.13 12.65
CA GLY A 366 24.29 2.53 11.39
C GLY A 366 24.09 4.01 11.06
N MET A 367 22.86 4.51 11.22
CA MET A 367 22.53 5.93 11.00
C MET A 367 23.25 6.86 11.96
N ILE A 368 23.31 6.52 13.26
CA ILE A 368 24.07 7.27 14.26
C ILE A 368 25.55 7.28 13.90
N ALA A 369 26.12 6.12 13.58
CA ALA A 369 27.52 6.01 13.22
C ALA A 369 27.87 6.81 11.95
N GLU A 370 27.02 6.82 10.93
CA GLU A 370 27.20 7.60 9.70
C GLU A 370 27.35 9.10 10.04
N VAL A 371 26.41 9.66 10.80
CA VAL A 371 26.46 11.08 11.20
C VAL A 371 27.70 11.40 12.04
N LEU A 372 27.97 10.60 13.07
CA LEU A 372 29.04 10.91 14.02
C LEU A 372 30.44 10.76 13.42
N LEU A 373 30.59 9.95 12.37
CA LEU A 373 31.85 9.83 11.62
C LEU A 373 32.04 10.97 10.59
N GLU A 374 30.97 11.51 10.01
CA GLU A 374 31.01 12.62 9.05
C GLU A 374 31.19 14.01 9.69
N THR A 375 30.95 14.11 10.99
CA THR A 375 30.95 15.37 11.77
C THR A 375 32.26 15.62 12.52
N ARG A 376 33.23 14.73 12.36
CA ARG A 376 34.56 14.82 12.98
C ARG A 376 35.56 15.62 12.16
#